data_AF-A0A2A6RQ70-F1
#
_entry.id   AF-A0A2A6RQ70-F1
#
_cell.length_a   1.000
_cell.length_b   1.000
_cell.length_c   1.000
_cell.angle_alpha   90.00
_cell.angle_beta   90.00
_cell.angle_gamma   90.00
#
_symmetry.space_group_name_H-M   'P 1'
#
loop_
_entity.id
_entity.type
_entity.pdbx_description
1 polymer ?
#
loop_
_entity_poly.entity_id
_entity_poly.type
_entity_poly.pdbx_seq_one_letter_code
_entity_poly.pdbx_strand_id
1 'polypeptide(L)'
;MSENHWTKLHTKTYLDFSTSIQQGIFMLQMNNILFTDFPNRMPQYIIDHINHNFNETTEQLQATEVEKVSLRISFTEENIVLLLMALVFRAKQTNKSITSFSDIDFVRMLCSQNLVMVFTFLEAFLVDTIRIMCKMRPEIMINKDRIIDWETVIKSGNWDALIENLSEKYATQLFEGKSISECVAVLNGGNLKLDIKVPERNISFVDDARRMRHAFVHNGGRADLKYLRETKRNDLTVGDLIPIDTKYVGNVFAVVNGIAAIIYKKVAIKYFKYQPEDVWV
;
A
#
# COMPACT_ATOMS: atom_id res chain seq x y z
N MET A 1 22.81 -5.11 -22.62
CA MET A 1 21.81 -4.03 -22.48
C MET A 1 22.56 -2.70 -22.33
N SER A 2 22.14 -1.63 -23.01
CA SER A 2 22.80 -0.31 -22.91
C SER A 2 22.40 0.44 -21.64
N GLU A 3 23.26 1.33 -21.14
CA GLU A 3 23.02 2.21 -19.97
C GLU A 3 21.71 3.03 -20.10
N ASN A 4 21.31 3.33 -21.34
CA ASN A 4 20.06 4.00 -21.68
C ASN A 4 18.80 3.16 -21.36
N HIS A 5 18.88 1.82 -21.42
CA HIS A 5 17.73 0.96 -21.11
C HIS A 5 17.33 1.05 -19.62
N TRP A 6 18.30 0.91 -18.72
CA TRP A 6 18.04 0.95 -17.28
C TRP A 6 17.56 2.32 -16.81
N THR A 7 18.10 3.37 -17.42
CA THR A 7 17.67 4.75 -17.23
C THR A 7 16.17 4.94 -17.51
N LYS A 8 15.72 4.45 -18.68
CA LYS A 8 14.30 4.50 -19.06
C LYS A 8 13.43 3.67 -18.12
N LEU A 9 13.92 2.50 -17.70
CA LEU A 9 13.20 1.63 -16.79
C LEU A 9 13.00 2.28 -15.41
N HIS A 10 14.06 2.84 -14.82
CA HIS A 10 13.97 3.53 -13.52
C HIS A 10 13.02 4.73 -13.57
N THR A 11 13.08 5.53 -14.65
CA THR A 11 12.15 6.64 -14.86
C THR A 11 10.72 6.14 -14.99
N LYS A 12 10.48 5.07 -15.75
CA LYS A 12 9.17 4.44 -15.86
C LYS A 12 8.64 3.95 -14.51
N THR A 13 9.47 3.28 -13.70
CA THR A 13 9.09 2.82 -12.35
C THR A 13 8.63 3.98 -11.46
N TYR A 14 9.33 5.12 -11.48
CA TYR A 14 8.91 6.30 -10.73
C TYR A 14 7.61 6.91 -11.26
N LEU A 15 7.45 6.99 -12.58
CA LEU A 15 6.21 7.50 -13.20
C LEU A 15 5.00 6.61 -12.91
N ASP A 16 5.16 5.29 -12.96
CA ASP A 16 4.12 4.32 -12.63
C ASP A 16 3.71 4.46 -11.14
N PHE A 17 4.70 4.61 -10.24
CA PHE A 17 4.45 4.89 -8.83
C PHE A 17 3.69 6.22 -8.64
N SER A 18 4.19 7.32 -9.21
CA SER A 18 3.59 8.65 -9.07
C SER A 18 2.15 8.67 -9.62
N THR A 19 1.93 8.04 -10.77
CA THR A 19 0.59 7.87 -11.36
C THR A 19 -0.33 7.10 -10.42
N SER A 20 0.14 6.01 -9.83
CA SER A 20 -0.65 5.21 -8.87
C SER A 20 -1.01 6.01 -7.61
N ILE A 21 -0.09 6.86 -7.14
CA ILE A 21 -0.33 7.80 -6.03
C ILE A 21 -1.40 8.83 -6.42
N GLN A 22 -1.30 9.45 -7.60
CA GLN A 22 -2.28 10.43 -8.07
C GLN A 22 -3.67 9.80 -8.27
N GLN A 23 -3.74 8.58 -8.80
CA GLN A 23 -4.98 7.82 -8.88
C GLN A 23 -5.58 7.55 -7.50
N GLY A 24 -4.76 7.18 -6.50
CA GLY A 24 -5.20 7.04 -5.11
C GLY A 24 -5.76 8.33 -4.51
N ILE A 25 -5.10 9.47 -4.74
CA ILE A 25 -5.57 10.80 -4.31
C ILE A 25 -6.89 11.14 -4.99
N PHE A 26 -6.98 10.96 -6.31
CA PHE A 26 -8.21 11.20 -7.07
C PHE A 26 -9.36 10.34 -6.55
N MET A 27 -9.12 9.04 -6.33
CA MET A 27 -10.11 8.15 -5.76
C MET A 27 -10.53 8.58 -4.36
N LEU A 28 -9.60 9.03 -3.50
CA LEU A 28 -9.92 9.55 -2.18
C LEU A 28 -10.82 10.79 -2.25
N GLN A 29 -10.56 11.70 -3.18
CA GLN A 29 -11.39 12.90 -3.40
C GLN A 29 -12.79 12.55 -3.93
N MET A 30 -12.86 11.69 -4.95
CA MET A 30 -14.13 11.19 -5.49
C MET A 30 -14.94 10.47 -4.43
N ASN A 31 -14.29 9.65 -3.62
CA ASN A 31 -14.92 8.93 -2.53
C ASN A 31 -15.48 9.87 -1.46
N ASN A 32 -14.77 10.95 -1.13
CA ASN A 32 -15.30 11.94 -0.20
C ASN A 32 -16.58 12.60 -0.76
N ILE A 33 -16.60 12.90 -2.06
CA ILE A 33 -17.80 13.49 -2.68
C ILE A 33 -18.98 12.51 -2.63
N LEU A 34 -18.74 11.25 -3.01
CA LEU A 34 -19.78 10.23 -3.14
C LEU A 34 -20.25 9.66 -1.80
N PHE A 35 -19.33 9.48 -0.83
CA PHE A 35 -19.60 8.68 0.36
C PHE A 35 -19.77 9.46 1.67
N THR A 36 -19.48 10.77 1.72
CA THR A 36 -19.74 11.57 2.93
C THR A 36 -21.21 11.62 3.33
N ASP A 37 -22.12 11.51 2.36
CA ASP A 37 -23.57 11.49 2.57
C ASP A 37 -24.18 10.32 1.78
N PHE A 38 -23.53 9.16 1.88
CA PHE A 38 -24.03 7.93 1.26
C PHE A 38 -25.33 7.47 1.93
N PRO A 39 -26.33 6.99 1.17
CA PRO A 39 -26.36 6.89 -0.30
C PRO A 39 -26.90 8.14 -1.01
N ASN A 40 -27.33 9.18 -0.27
CA ASN A 40 -28.10 10.32 -0.78
C ASN A 40 -27.44 11.12 -1.92
N ARG A 41 -26.10 11.08 -2.03
CA ARG A 41 -25.35 11.76 -3.11
C ARG A 41 -25.17 10.93 -4.37
N MET A 42 -25.60 9.67 -4.37
CA MET A 42 -25.56 8.85 -5.56
C MET A 42 -26.71 9.18 -6.51
N PRO A 43 -26.54 8.99 -7.83
CA PRO A 43 -27.66 9.03 -8.76
C PRO A 43 -28.79 8.09 -8.31
N GLN A 44 -30.04 8.55 -8.39
CA GLN A 44 -31.20 7.82 -7.87
C GLN A 44 -31.29 6.38 -8.43
N TYR A 45 -30.97 6.19 -9.72
CA TYR A 45 -30.97 4.86 -10.33
C TYR A 45 -29.98 3.87 -9.68
N ILE A 46 -28.85 4.36 -9.14
CA ILE A 46 -27.90 3.53 -8.40
C ILE A 46 -28.46 3.20 -7.02
N ILE A 47 -29.08 4.17 -6.35
CA ILE A 47 -29.72 3.96 -5.04
C ILE A 47 -30.82 2.91 -5.14
N ASP A 48 -31.70 3.05 -6.14
CA ASP A 48 -32.80 2.12 -6.40
C ASP A 48 -32.27 0.71 -6.67
N HIS A 49 -31.21 0.60 -7.49
CA HIS A 49 -30.57 -0.68 -7.80
C HIS A 49 -29.91 -1.32 -6.56
N ILE A 50 -29.21 -0.53 -5.72
CA ILE A 50 -28.62 -1.01 -4.46
C ILE A 50 -29.71 -1.52 -3.51
N ASN A 51 -30.78 -0.75 -3.31
CA ASN A 51 -31.87 -1.09 -2.40
C ASN A 51 -32.63 -2.34 -2.86
N HIS A 52 -32.93 -2.44 -4.16
CA HIS A 52 -33.60 -3.61 -4.74
C HIS A 52 -32.79 -4.88 -4.48
N ASN A 53 -31.52 -4.89 -4.88
CA ASN A 53 -30.68 -6.06 -4.71
C ASN A 53 -30.48 -6.38 -3.21
N PHE A 54 -30.34 -5.35 -2.34
CA PHE A 54 -30.17 -5.55 -0.89
C PHE A 54 -31.37 -6.23 -0.25
N ASN A 55 -32.58 -5.82 -0.63
CA ASN A 55 -33.81 -6.43 -0.14
C ASN A 55 -33.92 -7.88 -0.62
N GLU A 56 -33.71 -8.14 -1.92
CA GLU A 56 -33.72 -9.51 -2.47
C GLU A 56 -32.71 -10.43 -1.76
N THR A 57 -31.50 -9.92 -1.52
CA THR A 57 -30.45 -10.69 -0.82
C THR A 57 -30.83 -10.93 0.64
N THR A 58 -31.37 -9.93 1.33
CA THR A 58 -31.79 -10.07 2.74
C THR A 58 -32.92 -11.09 2.88
N GLU A 59 -33.88 -11.09 1.95
CA GLU A 59 -34.95 -12.08 1.89
C GLU A 59 -34.43 -13.49 1.63
N GLN A 60 -33.53 -13.66 0.65
CA GLN A 60 -32.87 -14.95 0.38
C GLN A 60 -32.11 -15.48 1.60
N LEU A 61 -31.43 -14.60 2.34
CA LEU A 61 -30.69 -14.96 3.54
C LEU A 61 -31.59 -15.30 4.73
N GLN A 62 -32.75 -14.65 4.87
CA GLN A 62 -33.74 -15.03 5.88
C GLN A 62 -34.40 -16.37 5.56
N ALA A 63 -34.54 -16.70 4.27
CA ALA A 63 -35.12 -17.95 3.80
C ALA A 63 -34.16 -19.15 3.87
N THR A 64 -32.84 -18.92 3.92
CA THR A 64 -31.84 -19.99 3.91
C THR A 64 -31.33 -20.23 5.34
N GLU A 65 -31.63 -21.40 5.94
CA GLU A 65 -30.98 -21.82 7.18
C GLU A 65 -29.44 -21.81 6.97
N VAL A 66 -28.73 -21.12 7.88
CA VAL A 66 -27.35 -20.61 7.69
C VAL A 66 -26.27 -21.73 7.65
N GLU A 67 -26.65 -22.99 7.42
CA GLU A 67 -25.68 -24.08 7.27
C GLU A 67 -25.05 -24.06 5.87
N LYS A 68 -23.98 -23.26 5.75
CA LYS A 68 -22.99 -23.29 4.66
C LYS A 68 -23.50 -22.83 3.29
N VAL A 69 -23.98 -21.59 3.21
CA VAL A 69 -24.04 -20.88 1.93
C VAL A 69 -22.61 -20.61 1.43
N SER A 70 -22.11 -21.48 0.54
CA SER A 70 -20.92 -21.20 -0.27
C SER A 70 -21.32 -20.38 -1.49
N LEU A 71 -21.38 -19.06 -1.33
CA LEU A 71 -21.63 -18.13 -2.44
C LEU A 71 -20.46 -18.19 -3.44
N ARG A 72 -20.60 -19.00 -4.50
CA ARG A 72 -19.77 -18.87 -5.70
C ARG A 72 -20.29 -17.69 -6.51
N ILE A 73 -19.75 -16.51 -6.21
CA ILE A 73 -20.07 -15.29 -6.94
C ILE A 73 -19.14 -15.19 -8.17
N SER A 74 -19.73 -15.17 -9.36
CA SER A 74 -19.02 -14.77 -10.58
C SER A 74 -18.95 -13.23 -10.62
N PHE A 75 -17.74 -12.67 -10.66
CA PHE A 75 -17.54 -11.23 -10.73
C PHE A 75 -17.68 -10.73 -12.18
N THR A 76 -18.73 -9.97 -12.47
CA THR A 76 -18.84 -9.12 -13.67
C THR A 76 -18.72 -7.64 -13.26
N GLU A 77 -18.40 -6.73 -14.17
CA GLU A 77 -18.25 -5.28 -13.88
C GLU A 77 -19.53 -4.65 -13.29
N GLU A 78 -20.68 -5.28 -13.48
CA GLU A 78 -21.98 -4.88 -12.91
C GLU A 78 -22.13 -5.19 -11.41
N ASN A 79 -21.16 -5.88 -10.79
CA ASN A 79 -21.29 -6.44 -9.43
C ASN A 79 -20.71 -5.58 -8.30
N ILE A 80 -20.55 -4.26 -8.49
CA ILE A 80 -20.20 -3.33 -7.37
C ILE A 80 -21.18 -3.49 -6.20
N VAL A 81 -22.45 -3.73 -6.51
CA VAL A 81 -23.50 -3.99 -5.51
C VAL A 81 -23.25 -5.30 -4.78
N LEU A 82 -22.80 -6.34 -5.47
CA LEU A 82 -22.44 -7.62 -4.86
C LEU A 82 -21.20 -7.52 -3.94
N LEU A 83 -20.27 -6.60 -4.24
CA LEU A 83 -19.14 -6.29 -3.36
C LEU A 83 -19.59 -5.59 -2.08
N LEU A 84 -20.50 -4.61 -2.20
CA LEU A 84 -21.14 -3.94 -1.07
C LEU A 84 -21.95 -4.94 -0.21
N MET A 85 -22.61 -5.90 -0.86
CA MET A 85 -23.33 -6.99 -0.18
C MET A 85 -22.41 -7.98 0.52
N ALA A 86 -21.29 -8.36 -0.09
CA ALA A 86 -20.31 -9.22 0.56
C ALA A 86 -19.71 -8.55 1.81
N LEU A 87 -19.55 -7.23 1.80
CA LEU A 87 -19.15 -6.43 2.97
C LEU A 87 -20.24 -6.43 4.06
N VAL A 88 -21.50 -6.20 3.71
CA VAL A 88 -22.64 -6.31 4.65
C VAL A 88 -22.72 -7.72 5.24
N PHE A 89 -22.57 -8.75 4.41
CA PHE A 89 -22.66 -10.17 4.80
C PHE A 89 -21.57 -10.55 5.80
N ARG A 90 -20.33 -10.12 5.53
CA ARG A 90 -19.19 -10.36 6.42
C ARG A 90 -19.34 -9.60 7.74
N ALA A 91 -19.95 -8.43 7.70
CA ALA A 91 -20.17 -7.63 8.88
C ALA A 91 -21.33 -8.18 9.76
N LYS A 92 -22.38 -8.77 9.18
CA LYS A 92 -23.39 -9.57 9.90
C LYS A 92 -22.82 -10.84 10.56
N GLN A 93 -21.86 -11.53 9.92
CA GLN A 93 -21.17 -12.69 10.52
C GLN A 93 -20.37 -12.34 11.79
N THR A 94 -20.04 -11.07 12.03
CA THR A 94 -19.26 -10.61 13.19
C THR A 94 -20.09 -10.24 14.43
N ASN A 95 -21.35 -10.72 14.54
CA ASN A 95 -22.24 -10.50 15.70
C ASN A 95 -22.59 -9.03 16.01
N LYS A 96 -22.35 -8.11 15.08
CA LYS A 96 -22.96 -6.76 15.13
C LYS A 96 -24.23 -6.77 14.30
N SER A 97 -25.34 -6.38 14.91
CA SER A 97 -26.60 -6.12 14.22
C SER A 97 -26.44 -4.89 13.33
N ILE A 98 -25.84 -5.06 12.16
CA ILE A 98 -25.92 -4.05 11.10
C ILE A 98 -27.35 -4.13 10.59
N THR A 99 -28.12 -3.13 11.00
CA THR A 99 -29.54 -3.00 10.70
C THR A 99 -29.77 -2.13 9.48
N SER A 100 -28.80 -1.28 9.11
CA SER A 100 -28.88 -0.34 8.00
C SER A 100 -27.51 -0.09 7.36
N PHE A 101 -27.49 0.32 6.09
CA PHE A 101 -26.28 0.83 5.41
C PHE A 101 -25.67 2.04 6.10
N SER A 102 -26.48 2.83 6.80
CA SER A 102 -26.02 3.98 7.60
C SER A 102 -25.09 3.57 8.75
N ASP A 103 -25.10 2.29 9.14
CA ASP A 103 -24.25 1.78 10.23
C ASP A 103 -22.80 1.51 9.76
N ILE A 104 -22.55 1.59 8.44
CA ILE A 104 -21.24 1.38 7.84
C ILE A 104 -20.52 2.71 7.68
N ASP A 105 -19.39 2.85 8.37
CA ASP A 105 -18.47 3.97 8.16
C ASP A 105 -17.63 3.75 6.89
N PHE A 106 -18.24 4.05 5.74
CA PHE A 106 -17.61 3.93 4.42
C PHE A 106 -16.38 4.82 4.31
N VAL A 107 -16.40 6.02 4.89
CA VAL A 107 -15.27 6.94 4.86
C VAL A 107 -14.06 6.32 5.53
N ARG A 108 -14.22 5.78 6.74
CA ARG A 108 -13.14 5.07 7.45
C ARG A 108 -12.65 3.86 6.68
N MET A 109 -13.55 3.05 6.12
CA MET A 109 -13.19 1.88 5.32
C MET A 109 -12.32 2.28 4.11
N LEU A 110 -12.78 3.26 3.33
CA LEU A 110 -12.07 3.73 2.15
C LEU A 110 -10.74 4.39 2.52
N CYS A 111 -10.70 5.19 3.58
CA CYS A 111 -9.46 5.79 4.09
C CYS A 111 -8.45 4.70 4.51
N SER A 112 -8.91 3.65 5.20
CA SER A 112 -8.05 2.53 5.60
C SER A 112 -7.49 1.76 4.41
N GLN A 113 -8.30 1.52 3.38
CA GLN A 113 -7.86 0.86 2.16
C GLN A 113 -6.83 1.71 1.40
N ASN A 114 -7.10 3.01 1.25
CA ASN A 114 -6.16 3.94 0.63
C ASN A 114 -4.84 4.03 1.41
N LEU A 115 -4.89 3.99 2.74
CA LEU A 115 -3.70 3.92 3.58
C LEU A 115 -2.92 2.61 3.35
N VAL A 116 -3.58 1.48 3.15
CA VAL A 116 -2.90 0.22 2.79
C VAL A 116 -2.23 0.36 1.42
N MET A 117 -2.97 0.88 0.43
CA MET A 117 -2.49 1.02 -0.95
C MET A 117 -1.26 1.92 -1.08
N VAL A 118 -1.22 3.06 -0.40
CA VAL A 118 -0.07 3.98 -0.47
C VAL A 118 1.23 3.31 0.00
N PHE A 119 1.16 2.47 1.04
CA PHE A 119 2.33 1.71 1.50
C PHE A 119 2.69 0.58 0.55
N THR A 120 1.71 -0.12 -0.01
CA THR A 120 1.95 -1.14 -1.04
C THR A 120 2.65 -0.55 -2.27
N PHE A 121 2.23 0.63 -2.74
CA PHE A 121 2.90 1.32 -3.84
C PHE A 121 4.32 1.76 -3.47
N LEU A 122 4.52 2.28 -2.26
CA LEU A 122 5.85 2.67 -1.80
C LEU A 122 6.80 1.47 -1.70
N GLU A 123 6.34 0.36 -1.12
CA GLU A 123 7.13 -0.87 -0.99
C GLU A 123 7.50 -1.42 -2.38
N ALA A 124 6.54 -1.48 -3.31
CA ALA A 124 6.79 -1.90 -4.69
C ALA A 124 7.83 -1.00 -5.38
N PHE A 125 7.68 0.33 -5.26
CA PHE A 125 8.63 1.29 -5.80
C PHE A 125 10.04 1.10 -5.23
N LEU A 126 10.18 0.93 -3.92
CA LEU A 126 11.47 0.71 -3.26
C LEU A 126 12.13 -0.59 -3.73
N VAL A 127 11.36 -1.67 -3.78
CA VAL A 127 11.82 -2.98 -4.24
C VAL A 127 12.30 -2.91 -5.69
N ASP A 128 11.49 -2.34 -6.59
CA ASP A 128 11.85 -2.22 -8.00
C ASP A 128 13.07 -1.31 -8.20
N THR A 129 13.16 -0.21 -7.45
CA THR A 129 14.34 0.67 -7.48
C THR A 129 15.62 -0.10 -7.12
N ILE A 130 15.58 -0.90 -6.04
CA ILE A 130 16.73 -1.74 -5.66
C ILE A 130 17.03 -2.80 -6.72
N ARG A 131 16.01 -3.49 -7.26
CA ARG A 131 16.23 -4.50 -8.32
C ARG A 131 16.95 -3.88 -9.52
N ILE A 132 16.53 -2.70 -9.96
CA ILE A 132 17.16 -1.99 -11.09
C ILE A 132 18.61 -1.63 -10.74
N MET A 133 18.85 -1.10 -9.53
CA MET A 133 20.21 -0.78 -9.07
C MET A 133 21.10 -2.02 -9.05
N CYS A 134 20.61 -3.16 -8.55
CA CYS A 134 21.32 -4.43 -8.52
C CYS A 134 21.65 -4.97 -9.91
N LYS A 135 20.71 -4.87 -10.86
CA LYS A 135 20.93 -5.31 -12.24
C LYS A 135 21.99 -4.48 -12.96
N MET A 136 22.03 -3.18 -12.67
CA MET A 136 22.99 -2.26 -13.27
C MET A 136 24.37 -2.35 -12.58
N ARG A 137 24.38 -2.56 -11.26
CA ARG A 137 25.59 -2.64 -10.43
C ARG A 137 25.52 -3.86 -9.50
N PRO A 138 25.72 -5.09 -10.02
CA PRO A 138 25.62 -6.31 -9.21
C PRO A 138 26.52 -6.31 -7.97
N GLU A 139 27.62 -5.56 -8.01
CA GLU A 139 28.55 -5.40 -6.89
C GLU A 139 27.90 -4.85 -5.62
N ILE A 140 26.76 -4.14 -5.70
CA ILE A 140 26.08 -3.61 -4.50
C ILE A 140 25.51 -4.72 -3.61
N MET A 141 25.19 -5.88 -4.21
CA MET A 141 24.68 -7.05 -3.50
C MET A 141 25.79 -7.83 -2.78
N ILE A 142 27.06 -7.53 -3.08
CA ILE A 142 28.22 -8.18 -2.45
C ILE A 142 28.36 -7.62 -1.04
N ASN A 143 27.83 -8.35 -0.06
CA ASN A 143 28.13 -8.16 1.36
C ASN A 143 29.11 -9.25 1.78
N LYS A 144 30.01 -8.91 2.72
CA LYS A 144 31.04 -9.85 3.23
C LYS A 144 30.45 -11.14 3.78
N ASP A 145 29.20 -11.11 4.23
CA ASP A 145 28.53 -12.24 4.88
C ASP A 145 27.57 -13.02 3.95
N ARG A 146 27.41 -12.60 2.69
CA ARG A 146 26.55 -13.30 1.73
C ARG A 146 27.34 -14.30 0.91
N ILE A 147 27.20 -15.57 1.26
CA ILE A 147 27.69 -16.70 0.47
C ILE A 147 26.56 -17.13 -0.47
N ILE A 148 26.83 -17.16 -1.77
CA ILE A 148 25.92 -17.74 -2.77
C ILE A 148 26.23 -19.23 -2.85
N ASP A 149 25.27 -20.08 -2.51
CA ASP A 149 25.45 -21.53 -2.61
C ASP A 149 25.52 -21.99 -4.08
N TRP A 150 26.28 -23.06 -4.33
CA TRP A 150 26.44 -23.63 -5.67
C TRP A 150 25.13 -24.11 -6.29
N GLU A 151 24.19 -24.56 -5.45
CA GLU A 151 22.88 -25.04 -5.89
C GLU A 151 22.07 -23.90 -6.54
N THR A 152 22.11 -22.70 -5.98
CA THR A 152 21.47 -21.49 -6.50
C THR A 152 22.06 -21.10 -7.85
N VAL A 153 23.38 -21.20 -8.01
CA VAL A 153 24.06 -20.92 -9.28
C VAL A 153 23.61 -21.90 -10.36
N ILE A 154 23.62 -23.20 -10.05
CA ILE A 154 23.22 -24.26 -10.99
C ILE A 154 21.73 -24.15 -11.35
N LYS A 155 20.85 -23.96 -10.35
CA LYS A 155 19.39 -23.82 -10.54
C LYS A 155 19.00 -22.62 -11.39
N SER A 156 19.78 -21.54 -11.32
CA SER A 156 19.51 -20.33 -12.11
C SER A 156 19.77 -20.54 -13.60
N GLY A 157 20.65 -21.47 -13.97
CA GLY A 157 20.94 -21.87 -15.36
C GLY A 157 21.71 -20.85 -16.18
N ASN A 158 21.50 -19.55 -15.96
CA ASN A 158 22.25 -18.47 -16.60
C ASN A 158 22.44 -17.27 -15.64
N TRP A 159 23.34 -16.36 -16.05
CA TRP A 159 23.71 -15.19 -15.27
C TRP A 159 22.53 -14.24 -15.01
N ASP A 160 21.70 -13.97 -16.00
CA ASP A 160 20.60 -13.01 -15.87
C ASP A 160 19.55 -13.51 -14.87
N ALA A 161 19.20 -14.80 -14.92
CA ALA A 161 18.30 -15.43 -13.96
C ALA A 161 18.89 -15.46 -12.54
N LEU A 162 20.21 -15.66 -12.42
CA LEU A 162 20.90 -15.59 -11.14
C LEU A 162 20.82 -14.18 -10.54
N ILE A 163 21.10 -13.14 -11.34
CA ILE A 163 21.00 -11.75 -10.90
C ILE A 163 19.56 -11.39 -10.54
N GLU A 164 18.56 -11.83 -11.30
CA GLU A 164 17.15 -11.62 -10.97
C GLU A 164 16.83 -12.16 -9.58
N ASN A 165 17.16 -13.44 -9.33
CA ASN A 165 16.90 -14.11 -8.05
C ASN A 165 17.63 -13.45 -6.88
N LEU A 166 18.91 -13.09 -7.07
CA LEU A 166 19.70 -12.43 -6.04
C LEU A 166 19.19 -11.01 -5.75
N SER A 167 18.79 -10.28 -6.80
CA SER A 167 18.24 -8.93 -6.67
C SER A 167 16.91 -8.93 -5.93
N GLU A 168 16.07 -9.95 -6.18
CA GLU A 168 14.82 -10.18 -5.47
C GLU A 168 15.06 -10.39 -3.97
N LYS A 169 15.87 -11.39 -3.65
CA LYS A 169 16.22 -11.71 -2.26
C LYS A 169 16.89 -10.53 -1.56
N TYR A 170 17.69 -9.74 -2.29
CA TYR A 170 18.29 -8.53 -1.75
C TYR A 170 17.24 -7.47 -1.44
N ALA A 171 16.38 -7.11 -2.39
CA ALA A 171 15.36 -6.10 -2.21
C ALA A 171 14.40 -6.46 -1.06
N THR A 172 13.91 -7.70 -1.00
CA THR A 172 13.02 -8.16 0.07
C THR A 172 13.69 -8.06 1.44
N GLN A 173 14.91 -8.58 1.59
CA GLN A 173 15.62 -8.50 2.89
C GLN A 173 15.95 -7.07 3.32
N LEU A 174 16.08 -6.14 2.37
CA LEU A 174 16.34 -4.74 2.72
C LEU A 174 15.11 -4.05 3.31
N PHE A 175 13.88 -4.44 2.95
CA PHE A 175 12.68 -3.68 3.30
C PHE A 175 11.62 -4.45 4.10
N GLU A 176 11.65 -5.78 4.08
CA GLU A 176 10.66 -6.61 4.77
C GLU A 176 10.61 -6.28 6.27
N GLY A 177 9.42 -5.87 6.73
CA GLY A 177 9.14 -5.53 8.13
C GLY A 177 9.72 -4.19 8.61
N LYS A 178 10.56 -3.51 7.83
CA LYS A 178 11.28 -2.31 8.26
C LYS A 178 10.44 -1.05 8.25
N SER A 179 10.76 -0.13 9.15
CA SER A 179 10.23 1.24 9.13
C SER A 179 10.83 2.04 7.98
N ILE A 180 10.19 3.15 7.60
CA ILE A 180 10.73 4.05 6.58
C ILE A 180 12.03 4.69 7.07
N SER A 181 12.15 4.99 8.36
CA SER A 181 13.43 5.40 8.96
C SER A 181 14.54 4.37 8.73
N GLU A 182 14.27 3.08 8.98
CA GLU A 182 15.22 1.99 8.75
C GLU A 182 15.53 1.82 7.27
N CYS A 183 14.53 1.91 6.39
CA CYS A 183 14.72 1.87 4.94
C CYS A 183 15.66 2.99 4.49
N VAL A 184 15.43 4.23 4.90
CA VAL A 184 16.29 5.37 4.57
C VAL A 184 17.70 5.21 5.14
N ALA A 185 17.83 4.71 6.38
CA ALA A 185 19.13 4.43 6.98
C ALA A 185 19.91 3.38 6.18
N VAL A 186 19.25 2.32 5.73
CA VAL A 186 19.83 1.27 4.89
C VAL A 186 20.27 1.82 3.52
N LEU A 187 19.44 2.64 2.87
CA LEU A 187 19.76 3.29 1.60
C LEU A 187 20.94 4.27 1.71
N ASN A 188 21.08 4.93 2.85
CA ASN A 188 22.21 5.82 3.16
C ASN A 188 23.47 5.08 3.60
N GLY A 189 23.31 3.89 4.18
CA GLY A 189 24.39 3.06 4.68
C GLY A 189 24.96 2.07 3.66
N GLY A 190 25.81 1.19 4.17
CA GLY A 190 26.35 0.03 3.44
C GLY A 190 26.97 0.37 2.09
N ASN A 191 26.59 -0.40 1.08
CA ASN A 191 27.07 -0.25 -0.30
C ASN A 191 26.29 0.80 -1.11
N LEU A 192 25.10 1.21 -0.63
CA LEU A 192 24.17 2.04 -1.41
C LEU A 192 24.48 3.54 -1.31
N LYS A 193 24.86 4.06 -0.13
CA LYS A 193 25.36 5.43 0.11
C LYS A 193 24.67 6.52 -0.72
N LEU A 194 23.34 6.62 -0.66
CA LEU A 194 22.53 7.51 -1.50
C LEU A 194 22.44 8.97 -1.01
N ASP A 195 22.82 9.29 0.24
CA ASP A 195 22.68 10.63 0.84
C ASP A 195 21.26 11.21 0.71
N ILE A 196 20.26 10.40 1.07
CA ILE A 196 18.86 10.76 1.18
C ILE A 196 18.66 11.60 2.44
N LYS A 197 18.15 12.82 2.24
CA LYS A 197 17.85 13.78 3.31
C LYS A 197 16.35 14.03 3.33
N VAL A 198 15.65 13.37 4.25
CA VAL A 198 14.23 13.58 4.50
C VAL A 198 14.09 14.27 5.86
N PRO A 199 13.25 15.31 6.01
CA PRO A 199 12.99 15.91 7.31
C PRO A 199 12.49 14.88 8.33
N GLU A 200 13.04 14.88 9.54
CA GLU A 200 12.70 13.90 10.59
C GLU A 200 11.19 13.84 10.88
N ARG A 201 10.53 15.00 10.86
CA ARG A 201 9.06 15.09 11.02
C ARG A 201 8.30 14.26 9.98
N ASN A 202 8.79 14.18 8.74
CA ASN A 202 8.16 13.44 7.66
C ASN A 202 8.39 11.94 7.84
N ILE A 203 9.60 11.55 8.25
CA ILE A 203 9.93 10.15 8.56
C ILE A 203 9.05 9.64 9.72
N SER A 204 9.02 10.37 10.84
CA SER A 204 8.18 10.02 11.99
C SER A 204 6.72 9.92 11.61
N PHE A 205 6.21 10.88 10.82
CA PHE A 205 4.82 10.88 10.37
C PHE A 205 4.47 9.65 9.52
N VAL A 206 5.32 9.27 8.58
CA VAL A 206 5.08 8.07 7.75
C VAL A 206 5.26 6.79 8.55
N ASP A 207 6.18 6.73 9.50
CA ASP A 207 6.32 5.57 10.40
C ASP A 207 5.09 5.38 11.29
N ASP A 208 4.50 6.46 11.80
CA ASP A 208 3.22 6.42 12.52
C ASP A 208 2.08 5.95 11.62
N ALA A 209 2.01 6.44 10.38
CA ALA A 209 1.05 5.99 9.39
C ALA A 209 1.21 4.49 9.05
N ARG A 210 2.45 3.99 9.00
CA ARG A 210 2.74 2.55 8.78
C ARG A 210 2.24 1.70 9.94
N ARG A 211 2.43 2.14 11.18
CA ARG A 211 1.88 1.47 12.38
C ARG A 211 0.36 1.43 12.34
N MET A 212 -0.26 2.53 11.95
CA MET A 212 -1.71 2.61 11.76
C MET A 212 -2.18 1.62 10.67
N ARG A 213 -1.49 1.56 9.53
CA ARG A 213 -1.74 0.57 8.45
C ARG A 213 -1.67 -0.86 8.98
N HIS A 214 -0.66 -1.19 9.78
CA HIS A 214 -0.55 -2.51 10.41
C HIS A 214 -1.78 -2.84 11.28
N ALA A 215 -2.23 -1.89 12.11
CA ALA A 215 -3.44 -2.08 12.92
C ALA A 215 -4.71 -2.25 12.06
N PHE A 216 -4.81 -1.55 10.91
CA PHE A 216 -5.93 -1.75 9.97
C PHE A 216 -5.93 -3.14 9.34
N VAL A 217 -4.78 -3.62 8.88
CA VAL A 217 -4.65 -4.93 8.22
C VAL A 217 -4.91 -6.08 9.18
N HIS A 218 -4.36 -6.01 10.41
CA HIS A 218 -4.38 -7.16 11.33
C HIS A 218 -5.51 -7.11 12.36
N ASN A 219 -5.95 -5.91 12.77
CA ASN A 219 -6.89 -5.74 13.88
C ASN A 219 -8.15 -4.93 13.49
N GLY A 220 -8.45 -4.81 12.20
CA GLY A 220 -9.60 -4.02 11.72
C GLY A 220 -9.53 -2.53 12.09
N GLY A 221 -8.33 -2.03 12.39
CA GLY A 221 -8.06 -0.66 12.81
C GLY A 221 -8.45 -0.39 14.25
N ARG A 222 -8.42 -1.42 15.12
CA ARG A 222 -8.52 -1.27 16.56
C ARG A 222 -7.13 -1.14 17.19
N ALA A 223 -7.01 -0.27 18.18
CA ALA A 223 -5.78 -0.11 18.94
C ALA A 223 -5.51 -1.35 19.80
N ASP A 224 -4.30 -1.91 19.69
CA ASP A 224 -3.80 -2.95 20.58
C ASP A 224 -2.68 -2.40 21.50
N LEU A 225 -2.24 -3.21 22.47
CA LEU A 225 -1.18 -2.81 23.39
C LEU A 225 0.12 -2.44 22.68
N LYS A 226 0.45 -3.12 21.57
CA LYS A 226 1.66 -2.87 20.79
C LYS A 226 1.59 -1.49 20.13
N TYR A 227 0.48 -1.19 19.46
CA TYR A 227 0.21 0.10 18.81
C TYR A 227 0.27 1.25 19.80
N LEU A 228 -0.40 1.14 20.95
CA LEU A 228 -0.40 2.20 21.99
C LEU A 228 1.01 2.43 22.55
N ARG A 229 1.76 1.37 22.82
CA ARG A 229 3.14 1.45 23.30
C ARG A 229 4.07 2.13 22.29
N GLU A 230 3.93 1.80 21.01
CA GLU A 230 4.79 2.34 19.95
C GLU A 230 4.45 3.78 19.58
N THR A 231 3.16 4.12 19.53
CA THR A 231 2.70 5.48 19.16
C THR A 231 2.66 6.45 20.33
N LYS A 232 2.71 5.94 21.58
CA LYS A 232 2.62 6.73 22.82
C LYS A 232 1.35 7.59 22.89
N ARG A 233 0.28 7.17 22.22
CA ARG A 233 -1.03 7.83 22.26
C ARG A 233 -1.71 7.56 23.60
N ASN A 234 -2.17 8.63 24.25
CA ASN A 234 -2.92 8.57 25.51
C ASN A 234 -4.41 8.86 25.31
N ASP A 235 -4.82 9.18 24.09
CA ASP A 235 -6.19 9.50 23.70
C ASP A 235 -7.00 8.28 23.25
N LEU A 236 -6.39 7.09 23.28
CA LEU A 236 -7.00 5.82 22.90
C LEU A 236 -6.73 4.76 23.98
N THR A 237 -7.67 3.84 24.14
CA THR A 237 -7.57 2.63 24.95
C THR A 237 -7.59 1.38 24.07
N VAL A 238 -7.22 0.22 24.64
CA VAL A 238 -7.20 -1.05 23.88
C VAL A 238 -8.61 -1.39 23.41
N GLY A 239 -8.74 -1.66 22.10
CA GLY A 239 -10.01 -1.96 21.45
C GLY A 239 -10.66 -0.76 20.78
N ASP A 240 -10.26 0.48 21.10
CA ASP A 240 -10.79 1.68 20.46
C ASP A 240 -10.47 1.68 18.97
N LEU A 241 -11.39 2.23 18.16
CA LEU A 241 -11.15 2.42 16.74
C LEU A 241 -10.14 3.56 16.56
N ILE A 242 -9.09 3.30 15.81
CA ILE A 242 -8.10 4.32 15.46
C ILE A 242 -8.77 5.31 14.50
N PRO A 243 -8.76 6.63 14.81
CA PRO A 243 -9.35 7.64 13.95
C PRO A 243 -8.51 7.81 12.68
N ILE A 244 -9.19 7.91 11.54
CA ILE A 244 -8.60 8.16 10.23
C ILE A 244 -9.60 8.95 9.40
N ASP A 245 -9.11 9.95 8.67
CA ASP A 245 -9.92 10.78 7.78
C ASP A 245 -9.20 11.02 6.45
N THR A 246 -9.92 11.63 5.51
CA THR A 246 -9.42 11.91 4.16
C THR A 246 -8.25 12.89 4.17
N LYS A 247 -8.22 13.84 5.11
CA LYS A 247 -7.13 14.82 5.27
C LYS A 247 -5.84 14.12 5.69
N TYR A 248 -5.92 13.22 6.66
CA TYR A 248 -4.81 12.42 7.15
C TYR A 248 -4.22 11.58 6.02
N VAL A 249 -5.06 10.82 5.32
CA VAL A 249 -4.61 9.96 4.21
C VAL A 249 -4.00 10.80 3.08
N GLY A 250 -4.62 11.93 2.71
CA GLY A 250 -4.06 12.87 1.72
C GLY A 250 -2.68 13.40 2.11
N ASN A 251 -2.47 13.73 3.40
CA ASN A 251 -1.16 14.12 3.90
C ASN A 251 -0.14 12.97 3.81
N VAL A 252 -0.55 11.73 4.11
CA VAL A 252 0.31 10.55 3.96
C VAL A 252 0.75 10.39 2.50
N PHE A 253 -0.19 10.48 1.55
CA PHE A 253 0.14 10.44 0.12
C PHE A 253 1.16 11.51 -0.27
N ALA A 254 0.95 12.77 0.16
CA ALA A 254 1.86 13.86 -0.16
C ALA A 254 3.28 13.63 0.40
N VAL A 255 3.38 13.20 1.66
CA VAL A 255 4.68 12.95 2.30
C VAL A 255 5.38 11.73 1.70
N VAL A 256 4.65 10.63 1.46
CA VAL A 256 5.20 9.43 0.81
C VAL A 256 5.68 9.74 -0.59
N ASN A 257 4.92 10.50 -1.38
CA ASN A 257 5.35 10.93 -2.71
C ASN A 257 6.64 11.77 -2.64
N GLY A 258 6.72 12.71 -1.68
CA GLY A 258 7.91 13.51 -1.46
C GLY A 258 9.15 12.68 -1.08
N ILE A 259 8.98 11.62 -0.28
CA ILE A 259 10.08 10.70 0.06
C ILE A 259 10.52 9.91 -1.18
N ALA A 260 9.59 9.32 -1.93
CA ALA A 260 9.88 8.56 -3.14
C ALA A 260 10.59 9.41 -4.20
N ALA A 261 10.13 10.65 -4.39
CA ALA A 261 10.76 11.68 -5.21
C ALA A 261 12.23 11.93 -4.85
N ILE A 262 12.54 12.10 -3.56
CA ILE A 262 13.92 12.30 -3.09
C ILE A 262 14.76 11.06 -3.38
N ILE A 263 14.22 9.86 -3.12
CA ILE A 263 14.91 8.60 -3.38
C ILE A 263 15.19 8.44 -4.88
N TYR A 264 14.18 8.63 -5.73
CA TYR A 264 14.30 8.60 -7.18
C TYR A 264 15.40 9.54 -7.65
N LYS A 265 15.40 10.81 -7.21
CA LYS A 265 16.41 11.79 -7.59
C LYS A 265 17.82 11.35 -7.19
N LYS A 266 18.00 10.86 -5.97
CA LYS A 266 19.32 10.43 -5.48
C LYS A 266 19.83 9.21 -6.23
N VAL A 267 18.94 8.26 -6.54
CA VAL A 267 19.27 7.09 -7.36
C VAL A 267 19.60 7.50 -8.80
N ALA A 268 18.78 8.35 -9.43
CA ALA A 268 18.99 8.88 -10.77
C ALA A 268 20.36 9.54 -10.93
N ILE A 269 20.74 10.43 -10.01
CA ILE A 269 22.04 11.11 -10.04
C ILE A 269 23.18 10.11 -9.85
N LYS A 270 23.11 9.26 -8.81
CA LYS A 270 24.22 8.40 -8.43
C LYS A 270 24.48 7.26 -9.41
N TYR A 271 23.41 6.63 -9.86
CA TYR A 271 23.46 5.37 -10.60
C TYR A 271 23.29 5.61 -12.11
N PHE A 272 22.51 6.63 -12.50
CA PHE A 272 22.18 6.90 -13.90
C PHE A 272 22.86 8.16 -14.46
N LYS A 273 23.71 8.82 -13.66
CA LYS A 273 24.49 10.02 -14.04
C LYS A 273 23.65 11.16 -14.61
N TYR A 274 22.39 11.27 -14.17
CA TYR A 274 21.56 12.42 -14.49
C TYR A 274 22.21 13.68 -13.92
N GLN A 275 22.14 14.78 -14.67
CA GLN A 275 22.42 16.07 -14.06
C GLN A 275 21.28 16.42 -13.10
N PRO A 276 21.55 17.06 -11.96
CA PRO A 276 20.52 17.42 -10.97
C PRO A 276 19.33 18.20 -11.53
N GLU A 277 19.54 18.96 -12.62
CA GLU A 277 18.57 19.74 -13.38
C GLU A 277 17.69 18.91 -14.33
N ASP A 278 18.15 17.73 -14.76
CA ASP A 278 17.43 16.86 -15.70
C ASP A 278 16.40 15.95 -15.01
N VAL A 279 16.45 15.86 -13.67
CA VAL A 279 15.54 15.05 -12.87
C VAL A 279 14.29 15.86 -12.54
N TRP A 280 13.27 15.71 -13.39
CA TRP A 280 11.92 16.23 -13.13
C TRP A 280 11.22 15.35 -12.09
N VAL A 281 10.68 15.98 -11.04
CA VAL A 281 10.05 15.35 -9.89
C VAL A 281 8.68 15.95 -9.66
#